data_AF-A0A524EH09-F1
#
_entry.id   AF-A0A524EH09-F1
#
_cell.length_a   1.000
_cell.length_b   1.000
_cell.length_c   1.000
_cell.angle_alpha   90.00
_cell.angle_beta   90.00
_cell.angle_gamma   90.00
#
_symmetry.space_group_name_H-M   'P 1'
#
loop_
_entity.id
_entity.type
_entity.pdbx_description
1 polymer ?
#
loop_
_entity_poly.entity_id
_entity_poly.type
_entity_poly.pdbx_seq_one_letter_code
_entity_poly.pdbx_strand_id
1 'polypeptide(L)'
;MEAGDHDSHNNSETAQDKDESEATLEIAVYGGSKEEIGESFAKYQSSDVHIYQTWVNIRALRRLGFLFEGGVESAGGLFEVVIMLLAIVLVVAMFAFYHLVIFFIVFAVLAVLSGGVALKYLRGTFIEGDESKIDLNDLVPFVKEQIKGGYFVEVQTRSGEIESETIKRSNRDTMLFKRGIHLSLIVSTLFFVIEVIYRLFFLDWLTNTGILLVFGLVFLGGVFIMNSGAFLRRRFEKILEDN
;
A
#
# COMPACT_ATOMS: atom_id res chain seq x y z
N MET A 1 32.64 -56.84 -12.74
CA MET A 1 31.83 -56.70 -11.51
C MET A 1 32.39 -55.52 -10.77
N GLU A 2 31.54 -54.49 -10.61
CA GLU A 2 31.56 -53.45 -9.56
C GLU A 2 32.84 -52.61 -9.40
N ALA A 3 32.83 -51.31 -9.16
CA ALA A 3 31.83 -50.26 -8.99
C ALA A 3 32.62 -48.94 -9.20
N GLY A 4 32.02 -47.84 -9.64
CA GLY A 4 31.42 -46.92 -8.68
C GLY A 4 32.19 -45.59 -8.68
N ASP A 5 31.78 -44.72 -9.60
CA ASP A 5 31.34 -43.33 -9.41
C ASP A 5 31.97 -42.34 -8.40
N HIS A 6 32.06 -41.12 -8.94
CA HIS A 6 31.77 -39.80 -8.38
C HIS A 6 32.68 -39.09 -7.36
N ASP A 7 33.16 -37.94 -7.86
CA ASP A 7 33.03 -36.58 -7.34
C ASP A 7 33.71 -36.16 -6.04
N SER A 8 34.56 -35.14 -6.20
CA SER A 8 34.78 -34.13 -5.17
C SER A 8 35.02 -32.76 -5.82
N HIS A 9 34.43 -31.74 -5.18
CA HIS A 9 34.58 -30.30 -5.40
C HIS A 9 33.76 -29.72 -6.58
N ASN A 10 33.03 -28.60 -6.45
CA ASN A 10 33.17 -27.52 -5.50
C ASN A 10 31.89 -26.64 -5.52
N ASN A 11 31.57 -26.08 -4.35
CA ASN A 11 30.86 -24.83 -4.12
C ASN A 11 30.17 -24.17 -5.31
N SER A 12 28.83 -24.26 -5.32
CA SER A 12 28.00 -23.13 -5.73
C SER A 12 27.13 -22.76 -4.54
N GLU A 13 27.56 -21.74 -3.79
CA GLU A 13 26.66 -20.89 -3.01
C GLU A 13 25.77 -20.14 -4.02
N THR A 14 24.84 -20.84 -4.64
CA THR A 14 23.60 -20.22 -5.07
C THR A 14 22.84 -19.95 -3.80
N ALA A 15 22.79 -18.68 -3.41
CA ALA A 15 21.78 -18.13 -2.52
C ALA A 15 20.40 -18.51 -3.08
N GLN A 16 19.96 -19.71 -2.70
CA GLN A 16 18.60 -20.17 -2.83
C GLN A 16 17.74 -19.16 -2.09
N ASP A 17 17.06 -18.31 -2.85
CA ASP A 17 15.60 -18.40 -2.99
C ASP A 17 14.93 -19.20 -1.85
N LYS A 18 15.03 -18.67 -0.63
CA LYS A 18 14.10 -18.99 0.44
C LYS A 18 12.87 -18.12 0.22
N ASP A 19 12.11 -18.45 -0.81
CA ASP A 19 10.67 -18.27 -0.84
C ASP A 19 10.06 -19.30 0.14
N GLU A 20 10.48 -19.24 1.41
CA GLU A 20 9.75 -19.84 2.52
C GLU A 20 8.49 -18.99 2.68
N SER A 21 7.47 -19.36 1.91
CA SER A 21 6.09 -18.97 2.09
C SER A 21 5.60 -19.44 3.46
N GLU A 22 6.09 -18.79 4.53
CA GLU A 22 5.44 -18.82 5.82
C GLU A 22 4.00 -18.28 5.63
N ALA A 23 3.04 -18.91 6.30
CA ALA A 23 1.67 -18.42 6.34
C ALA A 23 1.68 -17.07 7.05
N THR A 24 1.87 -15.98 6.30
CA THR A 24 2.00 -14.65 6.87
C THR A 24 0.61 -14.06 7.13
N LEU A 25 0.32 -13.76 8.39
CA LEU A 25 -0.75 -12.85 8.78
C LEU A 25 -0.27 -11.41 8.61
N GLU A 26 -1.04 -10.58 7.92
CA GLU A 26 -0.80 -9.15 7.78
C GLU A 26 -1.95 -8.38 8.44
N ILE A 27 -1.62 -7.57 9.45
CA ILE A 27 -2.57 -6.66 10.09
C ILE A 27 -2.16 -5.23 9.77
N ALA A 28 -3.02 -4.50 9.07
CA ALA A 28 -2.82 -3.10 8.74
C ALA A 28 -3.74 -2.20 9.56
N VAL A 29 -3.17 -1.27 10.32
CA VAL A 29 -3.88 -0.26 11.10
C VAL A 29 -3.57 1.14 10.56
N TYR A 30 -4.58 1.83 10.03
CA TYR A 30 -4.44 3.17 9.47
C TYR A 30 -4.88 4.25 10.46
N GLY A 31 -4.02 5.24 10.63
CA GLY A 31 -4.15 6.40 11.50
C GLY A 31 -3.35 6.32 12.80
N GLY A 32 -2.89 5.11 13.19
CA GLY A 32 -2.17 4.86 14.44
C GLY A 32 -0.65 4.91 14.28
N SER A 33 0.04 5.23 15.38
CA SER A 33 1.52 5.22 15.44
C SER A 33 2.08 3.83 15.67
N LYS A 34 3.32 3.57 15.23
CA LYS A 34 4.00 2.29 15.52
C LYS A 34 4.00 1.97 17.02
N GLU A 35 4.30 2.97 17.84
CA GLU A 35 4.43 2.84 19.29
C GLU A 35 3.08 2.50 19.93
N GLU A 36 2.03 3.27 19.63
CA GLU A 36 0.69 3.07 20.17
C GLU A 36 0.08 1.73 19.76
N ILE A 37 0.21 1.37 18.47
CA ILE A 37 -0.32 0.12 17.94
C ILE A 37 0.48 -1.07 18.47
N GLY A 38 1.81 -0.95 18.58
CA GLY A 38 2.66 -1.98 19.15
C GLY A 38 2.38 -2.24 20.63
N GLU A 39 2.22 -1.18 21.43
CA GLU A 39 1.84 -1.29 22.85
C GLU A 39 0.45 -1.91 23.03
N SER A 40 -0.54 -1.52 22.21
CA SER A 40 -1.88 -2.14 22.25
C SER A 40 -1.84 -3.60 21.82
N PHE A 41 -1.13 -3.94 20.74
CA PHE A 41 -1.03 -5.31 20.26
C PHE A 41 -0.36 -6.23 21.30
N ALA A 42 0.68 -5.73 21.98
CA ALA A 42 1.40 -6.47 23.03
C ALA A 42 0.51 -6.87 24.23
N LYS A 43 -0.64 -6.20 24.44
CA LYS A 43 -1.61 -6.58 25.49
C LYS A 43 -2.34 -7.89 25.16
N TYR A 44 -2.45 -8.23 23.88
CA TYR A 44 -3.22 -9.38 23.40
C TYR A 44 -2.32 -10.50 22.86
N GLN A 45 -1.15 -10.15 22.31
CA GLN A 45 -0.23 -11.10 21.70
C GLN A 45 1.21 -10.81 22.11
N SER A 46 1.94 -11.83 22.59
CA SER A 46 3.37 -11.72 22.91
C SER A 46 4.28 -12.32 21.84
N SER A 47 3.74 -12.61 20.65
CA SER A 47 4.46 -13.29 19.57
C SER A 47 5.51 -12.37 18.93
N ASP A 48 6.61 -12.96 18.45
CA ASP A 48 7.62 -12.26 17.63
C ASP A 48 6.98 -11.80 16.31
N VAL A 49 6.49 -10.57 16.29
CA VAL A 49 5.88 -9.93 15.12
C VAL A 49 6.73 -8.77 14.63
N HIS A 50 6.79 -8.62 13.31
CA HIS A 50 7.45 -7.50 12.68
C HIS A 50 6.48 -6.32 12.55
N ILE A 51 6.70 -5.30 13.38
CA ILE A 51 5.91 -4.06 13.34
C ILE A 51 6.68 -2.97 12.61
N TYR A 52 6.09 -2.40 11.56
CA TYR A 52 6.65 -1.26 10.84
C TYR A 52 5.58 -0.23 10.52
N GLN A 53 6.00 1.03 10.40
CA GLN A 53 5.13 2.13 9.99
C GLN A 53 5.58 2.60 8.62
N THR A 54 4.62 2.81 7.72
CA THR A 54 4.89 3.41 6.41
C THR A 54 4.08 4.67 6.19
N TRP A 55 4.72 5.63 5.53
CA TRP A 55 4.08 6.87 5.07
C TRP A 55 3.73 6.84 3.58
N VAL A 56 4.43 6.00 2.82
CA VAL A 56 4.29 5.83 1.37
C VAL A 56 4.40 4.34 1.08
N ASN A 57 3.66 3.82 0.09
CA ASN A 57 3.71 2.40 -0.26
C ASN A 57 5.12 2.00 -0.77
N ILE A 58 6.00 1.54 0.14
CA ILE A 58 7.39 1.12 -0.13
C ILE A 58 7.43 0.00 -1.19
N ARG A 59 6.38 -0.83 -1.26
CA ARG A 59 6.24 -1.92 -2.25
C ARG A 59 6.14 -1.39 -3.68
N ALA A 60 5.59 -0.18 -3.89
CA ALA A 60 5.59 0.49 -5.20
C ALA A 60 6.98 0.99 -5.60
N LEU A 61 7.75 1.55 -4.66
CA LEU A 61 9.14 1.95 -4.89
C LEU A 61 10.02 0.74 -5.25
N ARG A 62 9.85 -0.39 -4.54
CA ARG A 62 10.61 -1.62 -4.79
C ARG A 62 10.34 -2.21 -6.18
N ARG A 63 9.09 -2.17 -6.67
CA ARG A 63 8.73 -2.64 -8.02
C ARG A 63 9.33 -1.79 -9.15
N LEU A 64 9.51 -0.49 -8.92
CA LEU A 64 10.23 0.38 -9.86
C LEU A 64 11.71 0.00 -9.93
N GLY A 65 12.33 -0.29 -8.77
CA GLY A 65 13.72 -0.78 -8.69
C GLY A 65 14.06 -1.91 -9.66
N PHE A 66 13.18 -2.91 -9.78
CA PHE A 66 13.37 -4.08 -10.65
C PHE A 66 13.36 -3.77 -12.15
N LEU A 67 12.69 -2.71 -12.60
CA LEU A 67 12.69 -2.32 -14.02
C LEU A 67 14.03 -1.71 -14.47
N PHE A 68 14.92 -1.36 -13.52
CA PHE A 68 16.19 -0.70 -13.80
C PHE A 68 17.38 -1.67 -13.88
N GLU A 69 17.33 -2.83 -13.23
CA GLU A 69 18.39 -3.86 -13.31
C GLU A 69 18.60 -4.35 -14.75
N GLY A 70 17.52 -4.55 -15.52
CA GLY A 70 17.62 -5.02 -16.91
C GLY A 70 18.06 -3.98 -17.95
N GLY A 71 18.09 -2.69 -17.60
CA GLY A 71 18.46 -1.61 -18.54
C GLY A 71 19.95 -1.34 -18.65
N VAL A 72 20.72 -1.66 -17.61
CA VAL A 72 22.16 -1.37 -17.52
C VAL A 72 23.00 -2.40 -18.29
N GLU A 73 22.49 -3.61 -18.49
CA GLU A 73 23.21 -4.72 -19.13
C GLU A 73 23.40 -4.55 -20.65
N SER A 74 22.71 -3.59 -21.29
CA SER A 74 22.70 -3.41 -22.76
C SER A 74 23.64 -2.30 -23.29
N ALA A 75 24.32 -1.55 -22.40
CA ALA A 75 25.14 -0.40 -22.81
C ALA A 75 26.62 -0.80 -23.04
N GLY A 76 27.09 -0.69 -24.29
CA GLY A 76 28.40 -1.18 -24.74
C GLY A 76 29.60 -0.24 -24.52
N GLY A 77 29.43 0.97 -23.98
CA GLY A 77 30.53 1.93 -23.77
C GLY A 77 30.38 2.84 -22.55
N LEU A 78 31.49 3.18 -21.88
CA LEU A 78 31.52 3.95 -20.62
C LEU A 78 30.83 5.32 -20.72
N PHE A 79 30.96 6.02 -21.85
CA PHE A 79 30.31 7.31 -22.08
C PHE A 79 28.80 7.19 -22.30
N GLU A 80 28.35 6.15 -23.01
CA GLU A 80 26.93 5.84 -23.21
C GLU A 80 26.27 5.45 -21.89
N VAL A 81 26.98 4.67 -21.04
CA VAL A 81 26.54 4.32 -19.69
C VAL A 81 26.29 5.58 -18.85
N VAL A 82 27.19 6.58 -18.89
CA VAL A 82 27.03 7.82 -18.12
C VAL A 82 25.83 8.64 -18.59
N ILE A 83 25.66 8.82 -19.91
CA ILE A 83 24.51 9.58 -20.46
C ILE A 83 23.19 8.87 -20.17
N MET A 84 23.15 7.54 -20.33
CA MET A 84 21.99 6.72 -20.01
C MET A 84 21.65 6.82 -18.52
N LEU A 85 22.65 6.73 -17.64
CA LEU A 85 22.46 6.88 -16.20
C LEU A 85 21.88 8.26 -15.86
N LEU A 86 22.36 9.32 -16.49
CA LEU A 86 21.88 10.69 -16.26
C LEU A 86 20.44 10.90 -16.75
N ALA A 87 20.11 10.35 -17.93
CA ALA A 87 18.74 10.32 -18.44
C ALA A 87 17.81 9.50 -17.54
N ILE A 88 18.26 8.35 -17.04
CA ILE A 88 17.52 7.52 -16.08
C ILE A 88 17.29 8.29 -14.79
N VAL A 89 18.32 8.88 -14.20
CA VAL A 89 18.21 9.68 -12.97
C VAL A 89 17.21 10.82 -13.17
N LEU A 90 17.24 11.49 -14.33
CA LEU A 90 16.32 12.58 -14.63
C LEU A 90 14.88 12.09 -14.80
N VAL A 91 14.65 10.99 -15.51
CA VAL A 91 13.32 10.37 -15.65
C VAL A 91 12.80 9.88 -14.30
N VAL A 92 13.63 9.23 -13.50
CA VAL A 92 13.27 8.76 -12.15
C VAL A 92 13.00 9.94 -11.23
N ALA A 93 13.81 11.00 -11.27
CA ALA A 93 13.59 12.20 -10.48
C ALA A 93 12.29 12.91 -10.89
N MET A 94 12.01 13.02 -12.19
CA MET A 94 10.78 13.62 -12.69
C MET A 94 9.57 12.77 -12.33
N PHE A 95 9.69 11.44 -12.41
CA PHE A 95 8.66 10.48 -12.03
C PHE A 95 8.42 10.46 -10.52
N ALA A 96 9.47 10.55 -9.71
CA ALA A 96 9.39 10.62 -8.25
C ALA A 96 8.79 11.95 -7.81
N PHE A 97 9.22 13.07 -8.41
CA PHE A 97 8.64 14.39 -8.20
C PHE A 97 7.16 14.41 -8.60
N TYR A 98 6.82 13.80 -9.74
CA TYR A 98 5.46 13.63 -10.23
C TYR A 98 4.57 12.86 -9.24
N HIS A 99 5.03 11.69 -8.78
CA HIS A 99 4.30 10.90 -7.79
C HIS A 99 4.16 11.65 -6.48
N LEU A 100 5.21 12.35 -6.02
CA LEU A 100 5.19 13.05 -4.75
C LEU A 100 4.24 14.26 -4.80
N VAL A 101 4.36 15.13 -5.79
CA VAL A 101 3.56 16.35 -5.89
C VAL A 101 2.08 16.05 -6.12
N ILE A 102 1.74 15.17 -7.07
CA ILE A 102 0.33 14.85 -7.34
C ILE A 102 -0.29 14.10 -6.17
N PHE A 103 0.44 13.15 -5.57
CA PHE A 103 -0.03 12.47 -4.38
C PHE A 103 -0.39 13.47 -3.29
N PHE A 104 0.49 14.43 -2.97
CA PHE A 104 0.19 15.45 -1.96
C PHE A 104 -0.97 16.36 -2.33
N ILE A 105 -1.09 16.80 -3.59
CA ILE A 105 -2.23 17.62 -4.04
C ILE A 105 -3.53 16.84 -3.91
N VAL A 106 -3.57 15.60 -4.40
CA VAL A 106 -4.75 14.73 -4.29
C VAL A 106 -5.09 14.50 -2.82
N PHE A 107 -4.12 14.20 -1.96
CA PHE A 107 -4.37 14.02 -0.53
C PHE A 107 -4.86 15.28 0.16
N ALA A 108 -4.36 16.46 -0.22
CA ALA A 108 -4.87 17.73 0.29
C ALA A 108 -6.36 17.91 -0.08
N VAL A 109 -6.71 17.65 -1.34
CA VAL A 109 -8.11 17.71 -1.81
C VAL A 109 -8.97 16.68 -1.08
N LEU A 110 -8.51 15.43 -0.97
CA LEU A 110 -9.22 14.37 -0.24
C LEU A 110 -9.39 14.73 1.24
N ALA A 111 -8.39 15.33 1.89
CA ALA A 111 -8.46 15.77 3.26
C ALA A 111 -9.51 16.88 3.44
N VAL A 112 -9.55 17.86 2.54
CA VAL A 112 -10.58 18.92 2.57
C VAL A 112 -11.98 18.33 2.38
N LEU A 113 -12.17 17.49 1.36
CA LEU A 113 -13.49 16.91 1.04
C LEU A 113 -13.98 15.87 2.05
N SER A 114 -13.10 15.25 2.82
CA SER A 114 -13.44 14.24 3.84
C SER A 114 -13.43 14.76 5.28
N GLY A 115 -13.09 16.04 5.49
CA GLY A 115 -12.92 16.60 6.84
C GLY A 115 -11.72 16.00 7.58
N GLY A 116 -10.63 15.71 6.86
CA GLY A 116 -9.35 15.22 7.40
C GLY A 116 -9.26 13.70 7.54
N VAL A 117 -10.31 12.93 7.26
CA VAL A 117 -10.30 11.47 7.42
C VAL A 117 -9.29 10.80 6.49
N ALA A 118 -9.12 11.32 5.27
CA ALA A 118 -8.13 10.80 4.32
C ALA A 118 -6.70 10.79 4.87
N LEU A 119 -6.35 11.70 5.79
CA LEU A 119 -5.01 11.76 6.39
C LEU A 119 -4.68 10.51 7.20
N LYS A 120 -5.68 9.77 7.70
CA LYS A 120 -5.45 8.50 8.40
C LYS A 120 -4.81 7.46 7.49
N TYR A 121 -5.05 7.50 6.19
CA TYR A 121 -4.42 6.59 5.25
C TYR A 121 -2.91 6.85 5.11
N LEU A 122 -2.44 8.09 5.30
CA LEU A 122 -1.02 8.43 5.20
C LEU A 122 -0.17 7.80 6.30
N ARG A 123 -0.78 7.39 7.42
CA ARG A 123 -0.09 6.78 8.55
C ARG A 123 -0.58 5.34 8.71
N GLY A 124 0.05 4.41 8.00
CA GLY A 124 -0.24 2.98 8.13
C GLY A 124 0.79 2.30 9.02
N THR A 125 0.34 1.61 10.07
CA THR A 125 1.16 0.69 10.85
C THR A 125 0.79 -0.74 10.47
N PHE A 126 1.79 -1.55 10.15
CA PHE A 126 1.64 -2.91 9.67
C PHE A 126 2.31 -3.85 10.66
N ILE A 127 1.62 -4.94 10.97
CA ILE A 127 2.10 -6.04 11.81
C ILE A 127 2.10 -7.27 10.92
N GLU A 128 3.29 -7.82 10.70
CA GLU A 128 3.49 -9.07 9.95
C GLU A 128 3.96 -10.15 10.92
N GLY A 129 3.36 -11.33 10.84
CA GLY A 129 3.71 -12.45 11.71
C GLY A 129 3.26 -13.79 11.14
N ASP A 130 3.80 -14.86 11.72
CA ASP A 130 3.42 -16.23 11.39
C ASP A 130 2.02 -16.53 11.92
N GLU A 131 1.11 -16.87 11.02
CA GLU A 131 -0.30 -17.16 11.30
C GLU A 131 -0.46 -18.35 12.27
N SER A 132 0.49 -19.28 12.29
CA SER A 132 0.46 -20.43 13.21
C SER A 132 0.72 -20.05 14.67
N LYS A 133 1.30 -18.86 14.92
CA LYS A 133 1.67 -18.35 16.25
C LYS A 133 0.71 -17.28 16.76
N ILE A 134 -0.33 -16.96 15.98
CA ILE A 134 -1.26 -15.89 16.29
C ILE A 134 -2.67 -16.46 16.44
N ASP A 135 -3.21 -16.41 17.66
CA ASP A 135 -4.61 -16.78 17.92
C ASP A 135 -5.57 -15.71 17.35
N LEU A 136 -6.35 -16.10 16.34
CA LEU A 136 -7.37 -15.28 15.70
C LEU A 136 -8.47 -14.81 16.67
N ASN A 137 -8.68 -15.51 17.79
CA ASN A 137 -9.64 -15.08 18.80
C ASN A 137 -9.15 -13.88 19.61
N ASP A 138 -7.86 -13.80 19.88
CA ASP A 138 -7.22 -12.70 20.61
C ASP A 138 -7.07 -11.43 19.74
N LEU A 139 -7.16 -11.58 18.42
CA LEU A 139 -7.25 -10.46 17.47
C LEU A 139 -8.56 -9.68 17.55
N VAL A 140 -9.67 -10.32 17.90
CA VAL A 140 -10.98 -9.67 17.95
C VAL A 140 -11.01 -8.51 18.96
N PRO A 141 -10.59 -8.68 20.23
CA PRO A 141 -10.55 -7.57 21.18
C PRO A 141 -9.56 -6.48 20.77
N PHE A 142 -8.41 -6.83 20.18
CA PHE A 142 -7.48 -5.86 19.60
C PHE A 142 -8.16 -5.01 18.51
N VAL A 143 -8.78 -5.65 17.52
CA VAL A 143 -9.50 -4.97 16.43
C VAL A 143 -10.58 -4.04 16.99
N LYS A 144 -11.31 -4.47 18.03
CA LYS A 144 -12.31 -3.62 18.70
C LYS A 144 -11.68 -2.40 19.39
N GLU A 145 -10.57 -2.58 20.12
CA GLU A 145 -9.84 -1.46 20.76
C GLU A 145 -9.41 -0.44 19.70
N GLN A 146 -8.87 -0.92 18.58
CA GLN A 146 -8.40 -0.06 17.49
C GLN A 146 -9.53 0.69 16.78
N ILE A 147 -10.69 0.04 16.56
CA ILE A 147 -11.87 0.70 15.98
C ILE A 147 -12.42 1.77 16.93
N LYS A 148 -12.44 1.51 18.25
CA LYS A 148 -12.81 2.50 19.28
C LYS A 148 -11.82 3.67 19.36
N GLY A 149 -10.54 3.42 19.08
CA GLY A 149 -9.54 4.47 18.86
C GLY A 149 -9.76 5.28 17.57
N GLY A 150 -10.75 4.91 16.76
CA GLY A 150 -11.07 5.55 15.50
C GLY A 150 -10.11 5.17 14.37
N TYR A 151 -9.41 4.05 14.45
CA TYR A 151 -8.53 3.56 13.39
C TYR A 151 -9.28 2.70 12.38
N PHE A 152 -8.69 2.55 11.19
CA PHE A 152 -9.16 1.56 10.20
C PHE A 152 -8.26 0.34 10.32
N VAL A 153 -8.86 -0.83 10.53
CA VAL A 153 -8.11 -2.08 10.70
C VAL A 153 -8.48 -3.05 9.58
N GLU A 154 -7.47 -3.64 8.98
CA GLU A 154 -7.58 -4.69 7.99
C GLU A 154 -6.69 -5.86 8.41
N VAL A 155 -7.27 -7.04 8.55
CA VAL A 155 -6.57 -8.30 8.85
C VAL A 155 -6.65 -9.19 7.63
N GLN A 156 -5.50 -9.60 7.10
CA GLN A 156 -5.40 -10.53 5.97
C GLN A 156 -4.64 -11.78 6.40
N THR A 157 -5.21 -12.94 6.08
CA THR A 157 -4.60 -14.26 6.26
C THR A 157 -4.40 -14.89 4.88
N ARG A 158 -3.34 -15.68 4.72
CA ARG A 158 -3.09 -16.48 3.51
C ARG A 158 -3.80 -17.84 3.56
N SER A 159 -4.03 -18.41 4.74
CA SER A 159 -4.36 -19.84 4.88
C SER A 159 -5.81 -20.16 5.26
N GLY A 160 -6.67 -19.19 5.58
CA GLY A 160 -8.07 -19.48 5.92
C GLY A 160 -9.05 -18.31 5.86
N GLU A 161 -10.35 -18.62 5.87
CA GLU A 161 -11.39 -17.60 6.03
C GLU A 161 -11.42 -17.11 7.48
N ILE A 162 -11.33 -15.80 7.67
CA ILE A 162 -11.52 -15.19 8.99
C ILE A 162 -12.97 -15.37 9.40
N GLU A 163 -13.29 -16.23 10.37
CA GLU A 163 -14.68 -16.51 10.75
C GLU A 163 -15.36 -15.36 11.51
N SER A 164 -14.58 -14.51 12.20
CA SER A 164 -15.11 -13.43 13.03
C SER A 164 -15.81 -12.33 12.22
N GLU A 165 -17.10 -12.11 12.49
CA GLU A 165 -17.90 -11.06 11.87
C GLU A 165 -17.34 -9.66 12.14
N THR A 166 -16.74 -9.45 13.32
CA THR A 166 -16.10 -8.18 13.69
C THR A 166 -14.97 -7.84 12.72
N ILE A 167 -14.10 -8.82 12.44
CA ILE A 167 -12.96 -8.64 11.55
C ILE A 167 -13.42 -8.53 10.10
N LYS A 168 -14.37 -9.36 9.65
CA LYS A 168 -14.97 -9.24 8.30
C LYS A 168 -15.54 -7.83 8.06
N ARG A 169 -16.26 -7.29 9.03
CA ARG A 169 -16.85 -5.95 8.96
C ARG A 169 -15.79 -4.86 8.95
N SER A 170 -14.80 -4.94 9.84
CA SER A 170 -13.65 -4.01 9.85
C SER A 170 -12.93 -4.01 8.50
N ASN A 171 -12.60 -5.18 7.98
CA ASN A 171 -11.93 -5.35 6.69
C ASN A 171 -12.72 -4.70 5.56
N ARG A 172 -14.04 -4.93 5.50
CA ARG A 172 -14.90 -4.32 4.47
C ARG A 172 -14.88 -2.80 4.55
N ASP A 173 -15.05 -2.24 5.74
CA ASP A 173 -15.13 -0.80 5.96
C ASP A 173 -13.79 -0.12 5.61
N THR A 174 -12.67 -0.73 6.02
CA THR A 174 -11.30 -0.33 5.64
C THR A 174 -11.04 -0.48 4.15
N MET A 175 -11.50 -1.56 3.52
CA MET A 175 -11.33 -1.80 2.08
C MET A 175 -12.04 -0.73 1.24
N LEU A 176 -13.28 -0.35 1.61
CA LEU A 176 -14.00 0.73 0.94
C LEU A 176 -13.25 2.06 1.07
N PHE A 177 -12.78 2.39 2.29
CA PHE A 177 -11.97 3.57 2.52
C PHE A 177 -10.73 3.61 1.61
N LYS A 178 -9.94 2.52 1.58
CA LYS A 178 -8.74 2.39 0.73
C LYS A 178 -9.06 2.45 -0.77
N ARG A 179 -10.10 1.75 -1.21
CA ARG A 179 -10.51 1.70 -2.63
C ARG A 179 -10.91 3.08 -3.13
N GLY A 180 -11.61 3.86 -2.31
CA GLY A 180 -11.95 5.24 -2.66
C GLY A 180 -10.71 6.10 -2.90
N ILE A 181 -9.72 6.02 -2.00
CA ILE A 181 -8.44 6.73 -2.14
C ILE A 181 -7.68 6.27 -3.39
N HIS A 182 -7.53 4.96 -3.59
CA HIS A 182 -6.86 4.42 -4.77
C HIS A 182 -7.54 4.85 -6.06
N LEU A 183 -8.87 4.81 -6.12
CA LEU A 183 -9.62 5.25 -7.30
C LEU A 183 -9.35 6.73 -7.59
N SER A 184 -9.45 7.59 -6.58
CA SER A 184 -9.14 9.01 -6.72
C SER A 184 -7.70 9.26 -7.22
N LEU A 185 -6.71 8.55 -6.66
CA LEU A 185 -5.31 8.64 -7.11
C LEU A 185 -5.13 8.17 -8.55
N ILE A 186 -5.71 7.03 -8.93
CA ILE A 186 -5.61 6.48 -10.30
C ILE A 186 -6.22 7.45 -11.30
N VAL A 187 -7.41 7.98 -11.00
CA VAL A 187 -8.13 8.92 -11.88
C VAL A 187 -7.33 10.22 -12.04
N SER A 188 -6.80 10.78 -10.96
CA SER A 188 -5.95 11.98 -11.02
C SER A 188 -4.65 11.74 -11.77
N THR A 189 -4.03 10.57 -11.59
CA THR A 189 -2.81 10.17 -12.30
C THR A 189 -3.08 10.05 -13.79
N LEU A 190 -4.18 9.38 -14.17
CA LEU A 190 -4.57 9.20 -15.56
C LEU A 190 -4.88 10.55 -16.22
N PHE A 191 -5.64 11.41 -15.55
CA PHE A 191 -5.95 12.76 -16.02
C PHE A 191 -4.67 13.54 -16.32
N PHE A 192 -3.73 13.56 -15.38
CA PHE A 192 -2.47 14.29 -15.59
C PHE A 192 -1.63 13.69 -16.71
N VAL A 193 -1.50 12.36 -16.80
CA VAL A 193 -0.73 11.73 -17.89
C VAL A 193 -1.31 12.13 -19.25
N ILE A 194 -2.64 12.11 -19.39
CA ILE A 194 -3.32 12.55 -20.61
C ILE A 194 -3.07 14.04 -20.87
N GLU A 195 -3.17 14.89 -19.84
CA GLU A 195 -2.90 16.33 -19.92
C GLU A 195 -1.49 16.60 -20.45
N VAL A 196 -0.47 15.93 -19.89
CA VAL A 196 0.93 16.09 -20.32
C VAL A 196 1.14 15.61 -21.74
N ILE A 197 0.62 14.44 -22.11
CA ILE A 197 0.71 13.94 -23.48
C ILE A 197 0.05 14.93 -24.44
N TYR A 198 -1.16 15.38 -24.14
CA TYR A 198 -1.86 16.36 -24.96
C TYR A 198 -1.07 17.65 -25.11
N ARG A 199 -0.52 18.17 -24.01
CA ARG A 199 0.32 19.37 -24.00
C ARG A 199 1.56 19.22 -24.89
N LEU A 200 2.19 18.05 -24.90
CA LEU A 200 3.37 17.80 -25.73
C LEU A 200 3.06 17.78 -27.23
N PHE A 201 1.92 17.20 -27.64
CA PHE A 201 1.55 17.07 -29.05
C PHE A 201 0.87 18.32 -29.62
N PHE A 202 0.06 19.01 -28.82
CA PHE A 202 -0.79 20.11 -29.29
C PHE A 202 -0.35 21.48 -28.80
N LEU A 203 0.61 21.56 -27.87
CA LEU A 203 1.10 22.79 -27.23
C LEU A 203 0.00 23.63 -26.56
N ASP A 204 -1.15 23.01 -26.30
CA ASP A 204 -2.31 23.59 -25.62
C ASP A 204 -2.70 22.74 -24.40
N TRP A 205 -3.48 23.31 -23.49
CA TRP A 205 -3.98 22.59 -22.33
C TRP A 205 -5.30 21.90 -22.65
N LEU A 206 -5.50 20.70 -22.12
CA LEU A 206 -6.72 19.92 -22.24
C LEU A 206 -7.79 20.44 -21.26
N THR A 207 -8.09 21.74 -21.31
CA THR A 207 -9.08 22.40 -20.45
C THR A 207 -10.50 22.32 -21.01
N ASN A 208 -10.82 21.30 -21.80
CA ASN A 208 -12.18 21.10 -22.28
C ASN A 208 -13.09 20.76 -21.11
N THR A 209 -14.12 21.59 -20.90
CA THR A 209 -15.08 21.45 -19.79
C THR A 209 -15.68 20.04 -19.69
N GLY A 210 -15.94 19.37 -20.82
CA GLY A 210 -16.49 18.01 -20.82
C GLY A 210 -15.53 16.99 -20.23
N ILE A 211 -14.23 17.08 -20.55
CA ILE A 211 -13.21 16.15 -20.03
C ILE A 211 -13.01 16.39 -18.53
N LEU A 212 -12.87 17.67 -18.13
CA LEU A 212 -12.76 18.05 -16.72
C LEU A 212 -13.96 17.55 -15.91
N LEU A 213 -15.17 17.63 -16.46
CA LEU A 213 -16.38 17.17 -15.80
C LEU A 213 -16.38 15.64 -15.64
N VAL A 214 -16.03 14.88 -16.67
CA VAL A 214 -15.97 13.41 -16.60
C VAL A 214 -14.94 12.96 -15.56
N PHE A 215 -13.70 13.43 -15.64
CA PHE A 215 -12.67 13.07 -14.65
C PHE A 215 -13.03 13.54 -13.24
N GLY A 216 -13.60 14.74 -13.12
CA GLY A 216 -14.08 15.28 -11.85
C GLY A 216 -15.18 14.42 -11.22
N LEU A 217 -16.18 13.97 -11.99
CA LEU A 217 -17.24 13.10 -11.49
C LEU A 217 -16.72 11.73 -11.05
N VAL A 218 -15.81 11.12 -11.81
CA VAL A 218 -15.21 9.83 -11.43
C VAL A 218 -14.35 10.00 -10.17
N PHE A 219 -13.59 11.09 -10.07
CA PHE A 219 -12.82 11.43 -8.87
C PHE A 219 -13.73 11.58 -7.63
N LEU A 220 -14.85 12.31 -7.78
CA LEU A 220 -15.86 12.46 -6.73
C LEU A 220 -16.51 11.12 -6.36
N GLY A 221 -16.67 10.20 -7.32
CA GLY A 221 -17.07 8.82 -7.05
C GLY A 221 -16.12 8.12 -6.08
N GLY A 222 -14.80 8.29 -6.27
CA GLY A 222 -13.78 7.81 -5.33
C GLY A 222 -13.90 8.43 -3.94
N VAL A 223 -14.12 9.75 -3.86
CA VAL A 223 -14.37 10.46 -2.59
C VAL A 223 -15.61 9.90 -1.88
N PHE A 224 -16.69 9.64 -2.60
CA PHE A 224 -17.92 9.11 -2.05
C PHE A 224 -17.74 7.68 -1.49
N ILE A 225 -17.01 6.82 -2.21
CA ILE A 225 -16.68 5.47 -1.75
C ILE A 225 -15.83 5.54 -0.47
N MET A 226 -14.81 6.41 -0.44
CA MET A 226 -13.96 6.62 0.73
C MET A 226 -14.78 7.07 1.95
N ASN A 227 -15.62 8.09 1.77
CA ASN A 227 -16.46 8.64 2.83
C ASN A 227 -17.49 7.61 3.33
N SER A 228 -17.98 6.73 2.44
CA SER A 228 -18.86 5.61 2.82
C SER A 228 -18.15 4.63 3.74
N GLY A 229 -16.89 4.27 3.44
CA GLY A 229 -16.07 3.44 4.33
C GLY A 229 -15.86 4.09 5.70
N ALA A 230 -15.55 5.39 5.73
CA ALA A 230 -15.42 6.15 6.96
C ALA A 230 -16.71 6.21 7.78
N PHE A 231 -17.85 6.38 7.11
CA PHE A 231 -19.16 6.39 7.74
C PHE A 231 -19.54 5.03 8.34
N LEU A 232 -19.30 3.95 7.60
CA LEU A 232 -19.55 2.59 8.08
C LEU A 232 -18.70 2.26 9.30
N ARG A 233 -17.42 2.65 9.28
CA ARG A 233 -16.51 2.51 10.43
C ARG A 233 -17.02 3.28 11.65
N ARG A 234 -17.45 4.54 11.48
CA ARG A 234 -18.05 5.33 12.58
C ARG A 234 -19.32 4.70 13.13
N ARG A 235 -20.16 4.10 12.28
CA ARG A 235 -21.32 3.34 12.76
C ARG A 235 -20.91 2.09 13.53
N PHE A 236 -19.84 1.43 13.09
CA PHE A 236 -19.37 0.22 13.75
C PHE A 236 -18.79 0.52 15.14
N GLU A 237 -17.98 1.57 15.26
CA GLU A 237 -17.52 2.12 16.55
C GLU A 237 -18.67 2.35 17.52
N LYS A 238 -19.73 3.07 17.11
CA LYS A 238 -20.91 3.30 17.96
C LYS A 238 -21.57 2.00 18.46
N ILE A 239 -21.72 1.03 17.57
CA ILE A 239 -22.27 -0.29 17.95
C ILE A 239 -21.40 -0.99 19.00
N LEU A 240 -20.08 -0.79 18.96
CA LEU A 240 -19.15 -1.36 19.93
C LEU A 240 -19.09 -0.56 21.25
N GLU A 241 -19.53 0.70 21.27
CA GLU A 241 -19.66 1.50 22.51
C GLU A 241 -20.94 1.15 23.27
N ASP A 242 -22.01 0.83 22.54
CA ASP A 242 -23.32 0.49 23.12
C ASP A 242 -23.38 -0.96 23.68
N ASN A 243 -22.39 -1.81 23.38
CA ASN A 243 -22.25 -3.20 23.85
C ASN A 243 -21.01 -3.39 24.71
#